data_AF-A0A1G2XIM0-F1
#
_entry.id   AF-A0A1G2XIM0-F1
#
_cell.length_a   1.000
_cell.length_b   1.000
_cell.length_c   1.000
_cell.angle_alpha   90.00
_cell.angle_beta   90.00
_cell.angle_gamma   90.00
#
_symmetry.space_group_name_H-M   'P 1'
#
loop_
_entity.id
_entity.type
_entity.pdbx_description
1 polymer ?
#
loop_
_entity_poly.entity_id
_entity_poly.type
_entity_poly.pdbx_seq_one_letter_code
_entity_poly.pdbx_strand_id
1 'polypeptide(L)'
;MIQCKDCEFCEMGPDNRRVFKCDPFVNVKEAECIAKWQLIRLDMLLVTYSRMQQMQEKMAPLQDKLFKYMEREINDIDESDKWKVDDDEPHSEDDKLL
;
A
#
# COMPACT_ATOMS: atom_id res chain seq x y z
N MET A 1 32.60 -11.12 -15.17
CA MET A 1 31.89 -10.78 -13.91
C MET A 1 32.74 -9.89 -13.02
N ILE A 2 32.80 -8.62 -13.36
CA ILE A 2 33.44 -7.60 -12.52
C ILE A 2 32.60 -7.37 -11.26
N GLN A 3 33.23 -7.29 -10.09
CA GLN A 3 32.53 -6.89 -8.87
C GLN A 3 32.33 -5.38 -8.88
N CYS A 4 31.21 -4.88 -8.35
CA CYS A 4 30.94 -3.43 -8.37
C CYS A 4 32.02 -2.62 -7.64
N LYS A 5 32.67 -3.18 -6.61
CA LYS A 5 33.81 -2.55 -5.91
C LYS A 5 35.03 -2.27 -6.81
N ASP A 6 35.16 -3.03 -7.90
CA ASP A 6 36.27 -2.95 -8.84
C ASP A 6 35.86 -2.17 -10.11
N CYS A 7 34.65 -1.58 -10.11
CA CYS A 7 34.09 -0.85 -11.23
C CYS A 7 34.28 0.66 -11.07
N GLU A 8 34.72 1.35 -12.14
CA GLU A 8 34.93 2.81 -12.17
C GLU A 8 33.65 3.63 -11.92
N PHE A 9 32.48 3.04 -12.10
CA PHE A 9 31.19 3.68 -11.86
C PHE A 9 30.67 3.48 -10.43
N CYS A 10 31.44 2.87 -9.53
CA CYS A 10 31.04 2.63 -8.16
C CYS A 10 31.97 3.38 -7.20
N GLU A 11 31.41 4.28 -6.41
CA GLU A 11 32.13 4.98 -5.36
C GLU A 11 31.68 4.46 -4.00
N MET A 12 32.64 4.11 -3.13
CA MET A 12 32.37 3.77 -1.74
C MET A 12 32.54 5.02 -0.88
N GLY A 13 31.43 5.51 -0.33
CA GLY A 13 31.43 6.61 0.62
C GLY A 13 31.89 6.20 2.03
N PRO A 14 32.10 7.17 2.93
CA PRO A 14 32.66 6.95 4.27
C PRO A 14 31.85 6.01 5.17
N ASP A 15 30.56 5.78 4.87
CA ASP A 15 29.66 4.91 5.66
C ASP A 15 29.36 3.55 4.99
N ASN A 16 30.26 3.01 4.16
CA ASN A 16 30.00 1.84 3.30
C ASN A 16 28.80 2.02 2.35
N ARG A 17 28.28 3.24 2.21
CA ARG A 17 27.25 3.58 1.23
C ARG A 17 27.89 3.57 -0.15
N ARG A 18 27.34 2.74 -1.03
CA ARG A 18 27.77 2.64 -2.43
C ARG A 18 26.95 3.62 -3.26
N VAL A 19 27.63 4.51 -3.97
CA VAL A 19 27.04 5.39 -4.97
C VAL A 19 27.36 4.80 -6.33
N PHE A 20 26.31 4.44 -7.06
CA PHE A 20 26.42 3.91 -8.42
C PHE A 20 26.17 5.04 -9.42
N LYS A 21 27.17 5.33 -10.26
CA LYS A 21 27.11 6.30 -11.37
C LYS A 21 26.87 5.64 -12.73
N CYS A 22 26.61 4.33 -12.75
CA CYS A 22 26.28 3.62 -13.98
C CYS A 22 24.80 3.85 -14.35
N ASP A 23 24.51 3.87 -15.64
CA ASP A 23 23.21 3.97 -16.26
C ASP A 23 23.04 2.74 -17.16
N PRO A 24 22.01 1.90 -16.94
CA PRO A 24 21.71 0.71 -17.73
C PRO A 24 21.69 0.90 -19.25
N PHE A 25 21.40 2.12 -19.72
CA PHE A 25 21.21 2.42 -21.13
C PHE A 25 22.40 3.16 -21.77
N VAL A 26 23.33 3.69 -20.97
CA VAL A 26 24.41 4.56 -21.47
C VAL A 26 25.80 3.97 -21.25
N ASN A 27 26.12 3.48 -20.05
CA ASN A 27 27.51 3.16 -19.67
C ASN A 27 27.62 1.85 -18.86
N VAL A 28 27.00 0.78 -19.36
CA VAL A 28 27.13 -0.56 -18.78
C VAL A 28 28.38 -1.28 -19.30
N LYS A 29 29.19 -1.84 -18.40
CA LYS A 29 30.41 -2.62 -18.76
C LYS A 29 30.13 -4.03 -19.25
N GLU A 30 29.25 -4.76 -18.56
CA GLU A 30 28.95 -6.17 -18.85
C GLU A 30 27.43 -6.39 -18.78
N ALA A 31 26.90 -7.35 -19.55
CA ALA A 31 25.46 -7.67 -19.52
C ALA A 31 24.95 -8.02 -18.11
N GLU A 32 25.80 -8.63 -17.27
CA GLU A 32 25.48 -8.97 -15.87
C GLU A 32 25.22 -7.74 -14.97
N CYS A 33 25.73 -6.56 -15.34
CA CYS A 33 25.44 -5.32 -14.61
C CYS A 33 23.95 -4.96 -14.68
N ILE A 34 23.23 -5.36 -15.73
CA ILE A 34 21.79 -5.17 -15.84
C ILE A 34 21.06 -6.01 -14.78
N ALA A 35 21.49 -7.25 -14.57
CA ALA A 35 20.94 -8.10 -13.51
C ALA A 35 21.22 -7.53 -12.11
N LYS A 36 22.43 -7.01 -11.87
CA LYS A 36 22.76 -6.30 -10.61
C LYS A 36 21.86 -5.07 -10.40
N TRP A 37 21.58 -4.32 -11.47
CA TRP A 37 20.65 -3.20 -11.45
C TRP A 37 19.22 -3.61 -11.09
N GLN A 38 18.74 -4.71 -11.65
CA GLN A 38 17.43 -5.28 -11.31
C GLN A 38 17.36 -5.65 -9.84
N LEU A 39 18.40 -6.30 -9.29
CA LEU A 39 18.48 -6.64 -7.87
C LEU A 39 18.44 -5.40 -6.96
N ILE A 40 19.21 -4.36 -7.29
CA ILE A 40 19.21 -3.11 -6.52
C ILE A 40 17.82 -2.46 -6.51
N ARG A 41 17.12 -2.42 -7.66
CA ARG A 41 15.77 -1.85 -7.72
C ARG A 41 14.75 -2.69 -6.96
N LEU A 42 14.85 -4.01 -7.02
CA LEU A 42 13.99 -4.91 -6.26
C LEU A 42 14.16 -4.74 -4.76
N ASP A 43 15.41 -4.61 -4.28
CA ASP A 43 15.69 -4.35 -2.87
C ASP A 43 15.07 -3.03 -2.41
N MET A 44 15.23 -1.96 -3.20
CA MET A 44 14.58 -0.67 -2.93
C MET A 44 13.06 -0.80 -2.84
N LEU A 45 12.44 -1.53 -3.77
CA LEU A 45 11.00 -1.80 -3.76
C LEU A 45 10.58 -2.56 -2.49
N LEU A 46 11.29 -3.62 -2.13
CA LEU A 46 11.00 -4.41 -0.93
C LEU A 46 11.08 -3.57 0.34
N VAL A 47 12.10 -2.72 0.47
CA VAL A 47 12.22 -1.80 1.61
C VAL A 47 11.04 -0.84 1.68
N THR A 48 10.62 -0.27 0.54
CA THR A 48 9.45 0.64 0.50
C THR A 48 8.15 -0.08 0.85
N TYR A 49 7.97 -1.30 0.37
CA TYR A 49 6.78 -2.11 0.63
C TYR A 49 6.69 -2.51 2.10
N SER A 50 7.80 -2.99 2.68
CA SER A 50 7.89 -3.31 4.10
C SER A 50 7.54 -2.11 4.99
N ARG A 51 8.04 -0.91 4.63
CA ARG A 51 7.71 0.32 5.34
C ARG A 51 6.22 0.67 5.26
N MET A 52 5.61 0.49 4.10
CA MET A 52 4.17 0.71 3.91
C MET A 52 3.37 -0.24 4.78
N GLN A 53 3.74 -1.52 4.81
CA GLN A 53 3.05 -2.54 5.60
C GLN A 53 3.11 -2.24 7.10
N GLN A 54 4.28 -1.83 7.61
CA GLN A 54 4.42 -1.39 9.00
C GLN A 54 3.54 -0.18 9.34
N MET A 55 3.33 0.72 8.38
CA MET A 55 2.45 1.87 8.57
C MET A 55 0.98 1.46 8.57
N GLN A 56 0.59 0.53 7.71
CA GLN A 56 -0.76 -0.05 7.69
C GLN A 56 -1.06 -0.80 8.99
N GLU A 57 -0.12 -1.60 9.51
CA GLU A 57 -0.26 -2.30 10.79
C GLU A 57 -0.52 -1.33 11.96
N LYS A 58 0.17 -0.17 11.97
CA LYS A 58 -0.06 0.88 12.97
C LYS A 58 -1.42 1.57 12.83
N MET A 59 -1.94 1.66 11.60
CA MET A 59 -3.22 2.31 11.31
C MET A 59 -4.42 1.37 11.47
N ALA A 60 -4.22 0.05 11.43
CA ALA A 60 -5.25 -0.97 11.61
C ALA A 60 -6.17 -0.73 12.84
N PRO A 61 -5.66 -0.52 14.07
CA PRO A 61 -6.54 -0.31 15.22
C PRO A 61 -7.34 0.98 15.16
N LEU A 62 -6.87 1.99 14.42
CA LEU A 62 -7.59 3.23 14.20
C LEU A 62 -8.69 3.03 13.14
N GLN A 63 -8.42 2.25 12.09
CA GLN A 63 -9.42 1.82 11.13
C GLN A 63 -10.55 1.03 11.83
N ASP A 64 -10.22 0.08 12.71
CA ASP A 64 -11.22 -0.67 13.48
C ASP A 64 -12.13 0.24 14.32
N LYS A 65 -11.56 1.27 14.95
CA LYS A 65 -12.34 2.25 15.72
C LYS A 65 -13.23 3.11 14.83
N LEU A 66 -12.73 3.52 13.67
CA LEU A 66 -13.48 4.29 12.69
C LEU A 66 -14.67 3.48 12.17
N PHE A 67 -14.46 2.21 11.83
CA PHE A 67 -15.54 1.31 11.38
C PHE A 67 -16.62 1.13 12.45
N LYS A 68 -16.24 0.87 13.70
CA LYS A 68 -17.19 0.76 14.82
C LYS A 68 -17.99 2.05 15.07
N TYR A 69 -17.32 3.20 14.96
CA TYR A 69 -17.99 4.49 15.11
C TYR A 69 -18.99 4.75 13.98
N MET A 70 -18.57 4.49 12.74
CA MET A 70 -19.44 4.63 11.56
C MET A 70 -20.65 3.68 11.63
N GLU A 71 -20.46 2.43 12.06
CA GLU A 71 -21.55 1.47 12.27
C GLU A 71 -22.58 1.98 13.28
N ARG A 72 -22.10 2.59 14.38
CA ARG A 72 -22.98 3.22 15.37
C ARG A 72 -23.76 4.39 14.78
N GLU A 73 -23.11 5.31 14.07
CA GLU A 73 -23.79 6.46 13.46
C GLU A 73 -24.84 6.03 12.43
N ILE A 74 -24.58 4.98 11.65
CA ILE A 74 -25.55 4.41 10.72
C ILE A 74 -26.76 3.84 11.48
N ASN A 75 -26.54 3.13 12.59
CA ASN A 75 -27.62 2.58 13.40
C ASN A 75 -28.44 3.70 14.07
N ASP A 76 -27.79 4.74 14.58
CA ASP A 76 -28.46 5.89 15.20
C ASP A 76 -29.33 6.64 14.16
N ILE A 77 -28.89 6.71 12.89
CA ILE A 77 -29.69 7.27 11.78
C ILE A 77 -30.88 6.37 11.43
N ASP A 78 -30.70 5.05 11.35
CA ASP A 78 -31.79 4.09 11.08
C ASP A 78 -32.86 4.11 12.18
N GLU A 79 -32.46 4.17 13.45
CA GLU A 79 -33.36 4.34 14.59
C GLU A 79 -34.07 5.71 14.56
N SER A 80 -33.36 6.75 14.12
CA SER A 80 -33.91 8.09 13.92
C SER A 80 -34.77 8.24 12.66
N ASP A 81 -34.82 7.25 11.77
CA ASP A 81 -35.76 7.22 10.65
C ASP A 81 -36.97 6.31 10.95
N LYS A 82 -36.84 5.38 11.90
CA LYS A 82 -37.96 4.55 12.39
C LYS A 82 -39.11 5.34 13.00
N TRP A 83 -38.85 6.46 13.68
CA TRP A 83 -39.94 7.29 14.23
C TRP A 83 -40.73 8.06 13.17
N LYS A 84 -40.21 8.15 11.93
CA LYS A 84 -40.93 8.78 10.80
C LYS A 84 -41.87 7.81 10.08
N VAL A 85 -41.82 6.52 10.42
CA VAL A 85 -42.81 5.53 10.02
C VAL A 85 -43.92 5.57 11.07
N ASP A 86 -44.80 6.58 10.93
CA ASP A 86 -46.01 6.70 11.72
C ASP A 86 -47.05 5.64 11.26
N ASP A 87 -47.88 5.24 12.21
CA ASP A 87 -48.76 4.06 12.31
C ASP A 87 -49.94 4.00 11.30
N ASP A 88 -49.78 4.46 10.06
CA ASP A 88 -50.85 4.64 9.05
C ASP A 88 -50.54 4.05 7.65
N GLU A 89 -49.92 2.87 7.55
CA GLU A 89 -49.96 2.09 6.31
C GLU A 89 -50.52 0.68 6.57
N PRO A 90 -51.75 0.35 6.14
CA PRO A 90 -52.16 -1.03 6.07
C PRO A 90 -51.22 -1.73 5.10
N HIS A 91 -50.50 -2.75 5.60
CA HIS A 91 -49.69 -3.68 4.82
C HIS A 91 -50.37 -4.00 3.48
N SER A 92 -49.92 -3.36 2.39
CA SER A 92 -50.30 -3.79 1.05
C SER A 92 -49.50 -5.06 0.75
N GLU A 93 -50.16 -6.19 0.96
CA GLU A 93 -49.78 -7.49 0.42
C GLU A 93 -49.74 -7.43 -1.12
N ASP A 94 -48.71 -6.84 -1.72
CA ASP A 94 -48.48 -6.93 -3.18
C ASP A 94 -47.00 -6.76 -3.52
N ASP A 95 -46.23 -7.82 -3.29
CA ASP A 95 -45.16 -8.18 -4.23
C ASP A 95 -44.97 -9.71 -4.30
N LYS A 96 -46.09 -10.42 -4.54
CA LYS A 96 -46.06 -11.73 -5.21
C LYS A 96 -46.17 -11.49 -6.71
N LEU A 97 -45.05 -11.17 -7.35
CA LEU A 97 -44.88 -11.35 -8.78
C LEU A 97 -43.94 -12.54 -9.04
N LEU A 98 -44.57 -13.72 -9.15
CA LEU A 98 -44.08 -14.87 -9.93
C LEU A 98 -45.12 -15.17 -11.02
#